data_AF-A0A2E9TC49-F1
#
_entry.id   AF-A0A2E9TC49-F1
#
_cell.length_a   1.000
_cell.length_b   1.000
_cell.length_c   1.000
_cell.angle_alpha   90.00
_cell.angle_beta   90.00
_cell.angle_gamma   90.00
#
_symmetry.space_group_name_H-M   'P 1'
#
loop_
_entity.id
_entity.type
_entity.pdbx_description
1 polymer ?
#
loop_
_entity_poly.entity_id
_entity_poly.type
_entity_poly.pdbx_seq_one_letter_code
_entity_poly.pdbx_strand_id
1 'polypeptide(L)'
;MSTDTTNTDSPESPEPPKSEDARNARVELEAKRKQAQLGGGQRRVDAQRERGKLTARDRLELLFDLGTFNEIDTFVTHRASDLGLDSQRFDGDSVVTGYGEVEGRTVCAYAQDFTVLGGSLSEVAGLKIAKIMDHAVRIGAPIVGINDSGGARIQEGVTSLAGYGEIFTRNVMASGVVPQISVIAGPTAGGAVYSPAITDFIFMVDGIGQMYITGPDVVKAVTGEDVSVEELGGAQTHANLSGVAHFISPDEHECFQSVRKLLSYLPSNNAEDAPRVKSPDDPTRKEESLATVVPDNPNQPYSMLDVIGPIVDGGEFYQVQAQYAQNILVGFARMNGETTGIVAQEPAQAAGVLDINASEKAARFIRFCDSFSIPIVTLVDTPGFMPGTAQEHAGIIRRGAKLLYAYVEATVPKVTVVTRKAYGGAYIVMSSKH
;
A
#
# COMPACT_ATOMS: atom_id res chain seq x y z
N MET A 1 26.76 51.31 52.21
CA MET A 1 26.08 50.70 51.04
C MET A 1 26.78 49.37 50.79
N SER A 2 26.21 48.28 51.30
CA SER A 2 26.66 46.91 51.01
C SER A 2 26.12 46.51 49.64
N THR A 3 27.00 46.04 48.76
CA THR A 3 26.60 45.30 47.56
C THR A 3 27.09 43.87 47.73
N ASP A 4 26.13 43.03 48.10
CA ASP A 4 26.25 41.59 48.24
C ASP A 4 26.24 40.98 46.82
N THR A 5 27.37 40.43 46.36
CA THR A 5 27.44 39.70 45.10
C THR A 5 27.15 38.24 45.37
N THR A 6 25.91 37.83 45.15
CA THR A 6 25.48 36.44 45.13
C THR A 6 26.19 35.67 44.02
N ASN A 7 27.03 34.73 44.42
CA ASN A 7 27.61 33.71 43.56
C ASN A 7 26.48 32.78 43.08
N THR A 8 26.18 32.78 41.78
CA THR A 8 25.29 31.80 41.16
C THR A 8 26.11 30.56 40.80
N ASP A 9 25.98 29.49 41.60
CA ASP A 9 26.47 28.16 41.24
C ASP A 9 25.83 27.73 39.92
N SER A 10 26.68 27.52 38.92
CA SER A 10 26.29 26.85 37.68
C SER A 10 26.22 25.35 37.98
N PRO A 11 25.15 24.62 37.64
CA PRO A 11 25.10 23.19 37.89
C PRO A 11 26.19 22.50 37.06
N GLU A 12 27.10 21.82 37.74
CA GLU A 12 28.12 20.98 37.12
C GLU A 12 27.45 20.01 36.13
N SER A 13 27.92 20.03 34.88
CA SER A 13 27.57 19.00 33.90
C SER A 13 28.01 17.63 34.44
N PRO A 14 27.14 16.61 34.44
CA PRO A 14 27.47 15.31 35.02
C PRO A 14 28.72 14.72 34.35
N GLU A 15 29.67 14.26 35.18
CA GLU A 15 30.87 13.57 34.69
C GLU A 15 30.48 12.39 33.79
N PRO A 16 31.19 12.15 32.68
CA PRO A 16 30.93 11.01 31.82
C PRO A 16 31.09 9.71 32.62
N PRO A 17 30.20 8.71 32.41
CA PRO A 17 30.22 7.48 33.18
C PRO A 17 31.58 6.78 33.07
N LYS A 18 32.06 6.20 34.18
CA LYS A 18 33.29 5.40 34.21
C LYS A 18 33.16 4.24 33.20
N SER A 19 34.27 3.80 32.60
CA SER A 19 34.23 2.85 31.46
C SER A 19 33.54 1.52 31.78
N GLU A 20 33.52 1.12 33.06
CA GLU A 20 32.85 -0.08 33.55
C GLU A 20 31.32 0.10 33.65
N ASP A 21 30.86 1.27 34.09
CA ASP A 21 29.43 1.63 34.12
C ASP A 21 28.85 1.73 32.71
N ALA A 22 29.63 2.30 31.77
CA ALA A 22 29.25 2.36 30.36
C ALA A 22 29.16 0.96 29.71
N ARG A 23 30.02 0.02 30.13
CA ARG A 23 29.97 -1.37 29.66
C ARG A 23 28.74 -2.09 30.20
N ASN A 24 28.42 -1.91 31.48
CA ASN A 24 27.25 -2.52 32.11
C ASN A 24 25.94 -1.98 31.50
N ALA A 25 25.84 -0.66 31.27
CA ALA A 25 24.69 -0.05 30.62
C ALA A 25 24.46 -0.57 29.18
N ARG A 26 25.53 -0.86 28.44
CA ARG A 26 25.43 -1.49 27.10
C ARG A 26 24.86 -2.89 27.17
N VAL A 27 25.33 -3.72 28.10
CA VAL A 27 24.84 -5.09 28.28
C VAL A 27 23.35 -5.09 28.67
N GLU A 28 22.95 -4.19 29.57
CA GLU A 28 21.54 -4.03 29.96
C GLU A 28 20.66 -3.59 28.79
N LEU A 29 21.12 -2.61 28.00
CA LEU A 29 20.42 -2.16 26.80
C LEU A 29 20.25 -3.28 25.77
N GLU A 30 21.30 -4.08 25.52
CA GLU A 30 21.23 -5.23 24.61
C GLU A 30 20.26 -6.30 25.11
N ALA A 31 20.24 -6.58 26.42
CA ALA A 31 19.28 -7.48 27.03
C ALA A 31 17.84 -6.97 26.85
N LYS A 32 17.61 -5.67 27.07
CA LYS A 32 16.29 -5.05 26.87
C LYS A 32 15.84 -5.08 25.41
N ARG A 33 16.75 -4.86 24.46
CA ARG A 33 16.46 -5.00 23.02
C ARG A 33 16.03 -6.42 22.67
N LYS A 34 16.76 -7.44 23.17
CA LYS A 34 16.39 -8.84 22.97
C LYS A 34 15.02 -9.17 23.55
N GLN A 35 14.68 -8.59 24.71
CA GLN A 35 13.36 -8.76 25.31
C GLN A 35 12.25 -8.11 24.47
N ALA A 36 12.45 -6.89 23.98
CA ALA A 36 11.49 -6.19 23.12
C ALA A 36 11.29 -6.91 21.77
N GLN A 37 12.31 -7.62 21.27
CA GLN A 37 12.22 -8.43 20.06
C GLN A 37 11.29 -9.64 20.20
N LEU A 38 11.03 -10.12 21.42
CA LEU A 38 10.10 -11.23 21.66
C LEU A 38 8.62 -10.83 21.57
N GLY A 39 8.31 -9.53 21.45
CA GLY A 39 6.94 -9.02 21.34
C GLY A 39 6.05 -9.53 22.48
N GLY A 40 4.97 -10.24 22.13
CA GLY A 40 4.04 -10.87 23.07
C GLY A 40 4.59 -12.10 23.81
N GLY A 41 5.85 -12.47 23.61
CA GLY A 41 6.53 -13.62 24.20
C GLY A 41 6.54 -14.85 23.29
N GLN A 42 7.49 -15.75 23.54
CA GLN A 42 7.78 -16.91 22.67
C GLN A 42 6.54 -17.75 22.34
N ARG A 43 5.69 -18.05 23.33
CA ARG A 43 4.46 -18.81 23.13
C ARG A 43 3.53 -18.19 22.07
N ARG A 44 3.43 -16.86 22.03
CA ARG A 44 2.57 -16.16 21.05
C ARG A 44 3.24 -16.08 19.68
N VAL A 45 4.57 -15.96 19.64
CA VAL A 45 5.37 -16.06 18.41
C VAL A 45 5.20 -17.44 17.78
N ASP A 46 5.30 -18.51 18.56
CA ASP A 46 5.11 -19.88 18.08
C ASP A 46 3.70 -20.07 17.53
N ALA A 47 2.67 -19.59 18.25
CA ALA A 47 1.27 -19.66 17.80
C ALA A 47 1.00 -18.85 16.52
N GLN A 48 1.70 -17.73 16.30
CA GLN A 48 1.64 -16.97 15.05
C GLN A 48 2.23 -17.81 13.90
N ARG A 49 3.40 -18.42 14.12
CA ARG A 49 4.09 -19.25 13.13
C ARG A 49 3.33 -20.54 12.79
N GLU A 50 2.70 -21.17 13.78
CA GLU A 50 1.82 -22.34 13.58
C GLU A 50 0.63 -22.04 12.65
N ARG A 51 0.20 -20.78 12.57
CA ARG A 51 -0.84 -20.31 11.64
C ARG A 51 -0.29 -19.99 10.24
N GLY A 52 0.99 -20.28 9.98
CA GLY A 52 1.66 -19.96 8.73
C GLY A 52 1.99 -18.48 8.57
N LYS A 53 1.99 -17.69 9.66
CA LYS A 53 2.24 -16.24 9.62
C LYS A 53 3.60 -15.89 10.18
N LEU A 54 4.27 -14.95 9.53
CA LEU A 54 5.49 -14.31 10.01
C LEU A 54 5.19 -13.34 11.17
N THR A 55 6.21 -13.02 11.96
CA THR A 55 6.12 -11.94 12.96
C THR A 55 6.29 -10.57 12.31
N ALA A 56 5.93 -9.49 13.01
CA ALA A 56 6.14 -8.12 12.54
C ALA A 56 7.59 -7.83 12.13
N ARG A 57 8.56 -8.38 12.88
CA ARG A 57 9.99 -8.18 12.62
C ARG A 57 10.50 -9.02 11.45
N ASP A 58 10.07 -10.29 11.36
CA ASP A 58 10.36 -11.15 10.20
C ASP A 58 9.90 -10.47 8.89
N ARG A 59 8.73 -9.83 8.90
CA ARG A 59 8.17 -9.08 7.74
C ARG A 59 9.02 -7.86 7.37
N LEU A 60 9.51 -7.11 8.35
CA LEU A 60 10.41 -5.97 8.11
C LEU A 60 11.75 -6.44 7.53
N GLU A 61 12.26 -7.59 7.99
CA GLU A 61 13.47 -8.20 7.42
C GLU A 61 13.30 -8.65 5.97
N LEU A 62 12.10 -9.09 5.56
CA LEU A 62 11.80 -9.39 4.15
C LEU A 62 11.66 -8.13 3.29
N LEU A 63 11.15 -7.03 3.87
CA LEU A 63 10.97 -5.78 3.15
C LEU A 63 12.31 -5.09 2.88
N PHE A 64 13.15 -4.93 3.91
CA PHE A 64 14.36 -4.12 3.85
C PHE A 64 15.60 -4.90 3.40
N ASP A 65 16.56 -4.19 2.82
CA ASP A 65 17.88 -4.70 2.53
C ASP A 65 18.57 -5.13 3.83
N LEU A 66 19.33 -6.23 3.75
CA LEU A 66 19.90 -6.90 4.92
C LEU A 66 20.72 -5.94 5.79
N GLY A 67 20.29 -5.80 7.06
CA GLY A 67 21.01 -5.00 8.05
C GLY A 67 20.78 -3.49 7.98
N THR A 68 19.84 -3.01 7.14
CA THR A 68 19.57 -1.58 6.96
C THR A 68 18.44 -1.03 7.83
N PHE A 69 17.62 -1.89 8.45
CA PHE A 69 16.48 -1.45 9.24
C PHE A 69 16.89 -0.79 10.57
N ASN A 70 16.43 0.44 10.77
CA ASN A 70 16.62 1.25 11.96
C ASN A 70 15.28 1.43 12.67
N GLU A 71 15.10 0.70 13.76
CA GLU A 71 13.89 0.80 14.59
C GLU A 71 13.89 2.08 15.43
N ILE A 72 12.71 2.71 15.54
CA ILE A 72 12.46 3.84 16.43
C ILE A 72 11.40 3.48 17.47
N ASP A 73 11.48 4.13 18.64
CA ASP A 73 10.52 3.95 19.74
C ASP A 73 10.39 2.48 20.20
N THR A 74 11.49 1.72 20.23
CA THR A 74 11.51 0.29 20.63
C THR A 74 10.99 0.04 22.05
N PHE A 75 11.15 0.99 22.98
CA PHE A 75 10.84 0.79 24.41
C PHE A 75 9.64 1.60 24.92
N VAL A 76 8.87 2.21 24.01
CA VAL A 76 7.67 2.94 24.44
C VAL A 76 6.58 1.94 24.85
N THR A 77 5.77 2.29 25.84
CA THR A 77 4.66 1.44 26.31
C THR A 77 3.39 2.28 26.41
N HIS A 78 2.22 1.66 26.29
CA HIS A 78 0.94 2.35 26.51
C HIS A 78 0.87 2.95 27.91
N ARG A 79 0.07 4.02 28.08
CA ARG A 79 -0.05 4.73 29.37
C ARG A 79 -1.30 4.34 30.16
N ALA A 80 -2.22 3.61 29.54
CA ALA A 80 -3.46 3.18 30.17
C ALA A 80 -3.23 2.26 31.38
N SER A 81 -4.07 2.45 32.39
CA SER A 81 -4.16 1.62 33.61
C SER A 81 -5.49 0.89 33.73
N ASP A 82 -6.48 1.25 32.92
CA ASP A 82 -7.84 0.71 33.02
C ASP A 82 -7.91 -0.75 32.54
N LEU A 83 -8.92 -1.47 33.05
CA LEU A 83 -9.26 -2.84 32.63
C LEU A 83 -8.07 -3.84 32.65
N GLY A 84 -7.14 -3.66 33.59
CA GLY A 84 -6.01 -4.56 33.83
C GLY A 84 -4.83 -4.39 32.87
N LEU A 85 -4.80 -3.31 32.09
CA LEU A 85 -3.68 -3.00 31.20
C LEU A 85 -2.40 -2.62 31.95
N ASP A 86 -2.49 -2.13 33.18
CA ASP A 86 -1.35 -1.80 34.03
C ASP A 86 -0.37 -2.97 34.20
N SER A 87 -0.89 -4.20 34.24
CA SER A 87 -0.14 -5.45 34.34
C SER A 87 0.40 -6.02 33.02
N GLN A 88 0.07 -5.41 31.88
CA GLN A 88 0.35 -5.94 30.54
C GLN A 88 1.07 -4.92 29.65
N ARG A 89 2.28 -4.53 30.04
CA ARG A 89 3.12 -3.57 29.29
C ARG A 89 4.14 -4.30 28.43
N PHE A 90 4.10 -4.03 27.13
CA PHE A 90 5.03 -4.58 26.15
C PHE A 90 5.85 -3.45 25.54
N ASP A 91 7.18 -3.61 25.51
CA ASP A 91 8.08 -2.66 24.86
C ASP A 91 7.73 -2.55 23.36
N GLY A 92 7.58 -1.30 22.89
CA GLY A 92 7.18 -0.97 21.52
C GLY A 92 5.67 -0.89 21.32
N ASP A 93 4.88 -1.32 22.32
CA ASP A 93 3.44 -1.58 22.20
C ASP A 93 3.13 -2.52 21.01
N SER A 94 1.98 -2.38 20.34
CA SER A 94 1.54 -3.34 19.31
C SER A 94 2.10 -3.08 17.91
N VAL A 95 3.16 -2.28 17.76
CA VAL A 95 3.71 -1.91 16.44
C VAL A 95 5.22 -1.68 16.48
N VAL A 96 5.92 -2.22 15.48
CA VAL A 96 7.33 -1.93 15.18
C VAL A 96 7.36 -0.84 14.12
N THR A 97 8.17 0.21 14.31
CA THR A 97 8.25 1.36 13.39
C THR A 97 9.70 1.70 13.11
N GLY A 98 10.01 2.12 11.89
CA GLY A 98 11.38 2.48 11.54
C GLY A 98 11.56 2.81 10.06
N TYR A 99 12.82 2.89 9.65
CA TYR A 99 13.20 3.13 8.27
C TYR A 99 14.42 2.29 7.92
N GLY A 100 14.62 2.01 6.64
CA GLY A 100 15.76 1.27 6.12
C GLY A 100 15.89 1.50 4.62
N GLU A 101 16.60 0.61 3.93
CA GLU A 101 16.78 0.69 2.49
C GLU A 101 16.04 -0.44 1.78
N VAL A 102 15.48 -0.16 0.61
CA VAL A 102 14.94 -1.15 -0.33
C VAL A 102 15.59 -0.89 -1.68
N GLU A 103 16.42 -1.82 -2.14
CA GLU A 103 17.26 -1.62 -3.33
C GLU A 103 18.10 -0.34 -3.23
N GLY A 104 18.67 -0.09 -2.04
CA GLY A 104 19.50 1.08 -1.73
C GLY A 104 18.75 2.42 -1.59
N ARG A 105 17.41 2.41 -1.61
CA ARG A 105 16.58 3.63 -1.45
C ARG A 105 15.90 3.65 -0.10
N THR A 106 15.92 4.80 0.57
CA THR A 106 15.27 4.93 1.88
C THR A 106 13.77 4.72 1.79
N VAL A 107 13.25 3.84 2.63
CA VAL A 107 11.82 3.57 2.79
C VAL A 107 11.50 3.57 4.28
N CYS A 108 10.38 4.19 4.65
CA CYS A 108 9.82 4.12 5.99
C CYS A 108 8.82 2.96 6.10
N ALA A 109 8.69 2.36 7.28
CA ALA A 109 7.69 1.31 7.48
C ALA A 109 7.18 1.24 8.92
N TYR A 110 6.00 0.66 9.04
CA TYR A 110 5.49 0.14 10.30
C TYR A 110 4.94 -1.27 10.11
N ALA A 111 5.08 -2.11 11.12
CA ALA A 111 4.55 -3.46 11.14
C ALA A 111 3.83 -3.74 12.45
N GLN A 112 2.54 -4.03 12.37
CA GLN A 112 1.73 -4.35 13.54
C GLN A 112 2.09 -5.75 14.06
N ASP A 113 2.32 -5.86 15.37
CA ASP A 113 2.68 -7.11 16.03
C ASP A 113 1.43 -7.74 16.66
N PHE A 114 0.86 -8.71 15.93
CA PHE A 114 -0.32 -9.44 16.38
C PHE A 114 -0.11 -10.20 17.70
N THR A 115 1.14 -10.54 18.03
CA THR A 115 1.46 -11.22 19.30
C THR A 115 1.26 -10.31 20.51
N VAL A 116 1.32 -8.98 20.32
CA VAL A 116 1.11 -7.98 21.37
C VAL A 116 -0.35 -7.53 21.35
N LEU A 117 -1.13 -8.07 22.30
CA LEU A 117 -2.55 -7.70 22.49
C LEU A 117 -3.38 -7.74 21.19
N GLY A 118 -3.13 -8.75 20.34
CA GLY A 118 -3.84 -8.94 19.07
C GLY A 118 -3.53 -7.87 18.02
N GLY A 119 -2.39 -7.18 18.12
CA GLY A 119 -2.05 -6.07 17.24
C GLY A 119 -2.97 -4.86 17.42
N SER A 120 -3.75 -4.80 18.50
CA SER A 120 -4.76 -3.77 18.71
C SER A 120 -4.12 -2.38 18.83
N LEU A 121 -4.69 -1.40 18.12
CA LEU A 121 -4.16 -0.04 18.09
C LEU A 121 -4.45 0.68 19.41
N SER A 122 -3.41 1.03 20.16
CA SER A 122 -3.49 1.97 21.28
C SER A 122 -3.28 3.41 20.85
N GLU A 123 -3.45 4.34 21.78
CA GLU A 123 -2.97 5.71 21.61
C GLU A 123 -1.47 5.74 21.23
N VAL A 124 -0.64 5.00 21.96
CA VAL A 124 0.82 5.00 21.76
C VAL A 124 1.22 4.36 20.43
N ALA A 125 0.59 3.25 20.04
CA ALA A 125 0.81 2.64 18.73
C ALA A 125 0.39 3.59 17.60
N GLY A 126 -0.75 4.28 17.75
CA GLY A 126 -1.19 5.32 16.82
C GLY A 126 -0.16 6.44 16.67
N LEU A 127 0.36 6.95 17.79
CA LEU A 127 1.38 7.99 17.81
C LEU A 127 2.73 7.54 17.23
N LYS A 128 3.12 6.27 17.42
CA LYS A 128 4.32 5.70 16.77
C LYS A 128 4.18 5.69 15.25
N ILE A 129 3.04 5.21 14.74
CA ILE A 129 2.75 5.18 13.30
C ILE A 129 2.72 6.61 12.75
N ALA A 130 2.04 7.53 13.45
CA ALA A 130 2.00 8.94 13.10
C ALA A 130 3.41 9.56 13.01
N LYS A 131 4.29 9.26 13.96
CA LYS A 131 5.67 9.75 13.96
C LYS A 131 6.46 9.27 12.73
N ILE A 132 6.35 7.99 12.36
CA ILE A 132 7.10 7.49 11.20
C ILE A 132 6.51 8.01 9.87
N MET A 133 5.20 8.23 9.79
CA MET A 133 4.56 8.91 8.65
C MET A 133 5.06 10.36 8.52
N ASP A 134 5.13 11.11 9.62
CA ASP A 134 5.67 12.48 9.63
C ASP A 134 7.14 12.49 9.19
N HIS A 135 7.91 11.45 9.56
CA HIS A 135 9.29 11.30 9.14
C HIS A 135 9.38 11.03 7.64
N ALA A 136 8.59 10.08 7.11
CA ALA A 136 8.54 9.72 5.70
C ALA A 136 8.26 10.93 4.80
N VAL A 137 7.23 11.72 5.15
CA VAL A 137 6.90 12.95 4.42
C VAL A 137 8.02 13.99 4.52
N ARG A 138 8.63 14.16 5.70
CA ARG A 138 9.70 15.14 5.91
C ARG A 138 10.94 14.86 5.07
N ILE A 139 11.29 13.59 4.87
CA ILE A 139 12.46 13.18 4.09
C ILE A 139 12.12 12.84 2.64
N GLY A 140 10.85 12.86 2.25
CA GLY A 140 10.40 12.49 0.90
C GLY A 140 10.61 11.01 0.57
N ALA A 141 10.37 10.11 1.54
CA ALA A 141 10.52 8.66 1.36
C ALA A 141 9.15 7.95 1.28
N PRO A 142 9.03 6.85 0.50
CA PRO A 142 7.85 5.99 0.54
C PRO A 142 7.61 5.43 1.93
N ILE A 143 6.35 5.07 2.22
CA ILE A 143 5.98 4.39 3.45
C ILE A 143 5.19 3.11 3.19
N VAL A 144 5.63 2.02 3.84
CA VAL A 144 4.97 0.71 3.80
C VAL A 144 4.34 0.39 5.15
N GLY A 145 3.01 0.30 5.18
CA GLY A 145 2.25 -0.15 6.34
C GLY A 145 1.95 -1.63 6.27
N ILE A 146 2.39 -2.41 7.26
CA ILE A 146 2.16 -3.86 7.33
C ILE A 146 1.12 -4.13 8.43
N ASN A 147 -0.08 -4.47 7.98
CA ASN A 147 -1.29 -4.56 8.80
C ASN A 147 -1.58 -6.00 9.23
N ASP A 148 -1.72 -6.17 10.54
CA ASP A 148 -2.10 -7.41 11.22
C ASP A 148 -2.64 -7.05 12.61
N SER A 149 -3.89 -6.59 12.65
CA SER A 149 -4.53 -5.97 13.80
C SER A 149 -5.99 -6.37 13.96
N GLY A 150 -6.34 -6.80 15.18
CA GLY A 150 -7.72 -7.01 15.59
C GLY A 150 -8.59 -5.74 15.66
N GLY A 151 -8.03 -4.55 15.40
CA GLY A 151 -8.75 -3.27 15.40
C GLY A 151 -8.35 -2.35 16.55
N ALA A 152 -9.30 -1.55 17.04
CA ALA A 152 -9.09 -0.64 18.16
C ALA A 152 -8.80 -1.42 19.46
N ARG A 153 -7.91 -0.89 20.31
CA ARG A 153 -7.76 -1.37 21.69
C ARG A 153 -8.93 -0.87 22.53
N ILE A 154 -9.97 -1.70 22.64
CA ILE A 154 -11.22 -1.39 23.34
C ILE A 154 -10.96 -0.88 24.77
N GLN A 155 -9.95 -1.42 25.44
CA GLN A 155 -9.60 -1.06 26.81
C GLN A 155 -9.16 0.40 26.98
N GLU A 156 -8.67 1.03 25.91
CA GLU A 156 -8.29 2.45 25.92
C GLU A 156 -9.44 3.37 25.45
N GLY A 157 -10.52 2.80 24.93
CA GLY A 157 -11.71 3.56 24.51
C GLY A 157 -11.39 4.63 23.46
N VAL A 158 -11.80 5.87 23.73
CA VAL A 158 -11.72 6.97 22.76
C VAL A 158 -10.29 7.39 22.40
N THR A 159 -9.29 7.11 23.24
CA THR A 159 -7.88 7.43 22.91
C THR A 159 -7.32 6.52 21.82
N SER A 160 -7.76 5.26 21.77
CA SER A 160 -7.47 4.36 20.63
C SER A 160 -8.06 4.92 19.33
N LEU A 161 -9.27 5.48 19.37
CA LEU A 161 -9.91 6.13 18.22
C LEU A 161 -9.19 7.42 17.81
N ALA A 162 -8.68 8.19 18.78
CA ALA A 162 -7.84 9.36 18.49
C ALA A 162 -6.54 8.93 17.76
N GLY A 163 -5.94 7.81 18.16
CA GLY A 163 -4.81 7.20 17.46
C GLY A 163 -5.12 6.88 15.98
N TYR A 164 -6.31 6.37 15.67
CA TYR A 164 -6.75 6.21 14.28
C TYR A 164 -6.87 7.55 13.54
N GLY A 165 -7.46 8.56 14.19
CA GLY A 165 -7.58 9.90 13.63
C GLY A 165 -6.24 10.49 13.19
N GLU A 166 -5.21 10.37 14.04
CA GLU A 166 -3.85 10.83 13.74
C GLU A 166 -3.24 10.15 12.51
N ILE A 167 -3.50 8.85 12.33
CA ILE A 167 -3.05 8.07 11.16
C ILE A 167 -3.82 8.53 9.91
N PHE A 168 -5.15 8.61 9.97
CA PHE A 168 -5.97 8.97 8.82
C PHE A 168 -5.64 10.38 8.31
N THR A 169 -5.46 11.35 9.20
CA THR A 169 -5.04 12.69 8.83
C THR A 169 -3.73 12.64 8.06
N ARG A 170 -2.75 11.86 8.51
CA ARG A 170 -1.46 11.74 7.82
C ARG A 170 -1.55 10.98 6.50
N ASN A 171 -2.42 9.97 6.38
CA ASN A 171 -2.62 9.30 5.10
C ASN A 171 -3.12 10.29 4.04
N VAL A 172 -4.08 11.14 4.40
CA VAL A 172 -4.62 12.18 3.52
C VAL A 172 -3.56 13.24 3.19
N MET A 173 -2.82 13.72 4.19
CA MET A 173 -1.78 14.74 3.98
C MET A 173 -0.60 14.23 3.13
N ALA A 174 -0.31 12.93 3.18
CA ALA A 174 0.75 12.30 2.39
C ALA A 174 0.29 11.83 0.99
N SER A 175 -1.03 11.84 0.71
CA SER A 175 -1.59 11.34 -0.54
C SER A 175 -1.12 12.19 -1.73
N GLY A 176 -0.50 11.53 -2.72
CA GLY A 176 0.14 12.20 -3.86
C GLY A 176 1.41 12.98 -3.52
N VAL A 177 2.00 12.79 -2.32
CA VAL A 177 3.26 13.41 -1.88
C VAL A 177 4.37 12.38 -1.79
N VAL A 178 4.13 11.31 -1.03
CA VAL A 178 5.02 10.13 -0.95
C VAL A 178 4.20 8.88 -1.25
N PRO A 179 4.75 7.86 -1.92
CA PRO A 179 4.01 6.62 -2.14
C PRO A 179 3.67 5.93 -0.82
N GLN A 180 2.40 5.58 -0.66
CA GLN A 180 1.88 4.88 0.51
C GLN A 180 1.40 3.49 0.09
N ILE A 181 2.03 2.46 0.63
CA ILE A 181 1.72 1.05 0.31
C ILE A 181 1.24 0.35 1.58
N SER A 182 0.13 -0.38 1.48
CA SER A 182 -0.38 -1.21 2.56
C SER A 182 -0.27 -2.69 2.23
N VAL A 183 0.19 -3.48 3.20
CA VAL A 183 0.29 -4.94 3.12
C VAL A 183 -0.61 -5.55 4.19
N ILE A 184 -1.62 -6.30 3.76
CA ILE A 184 -2.55 -6.99 4.65
C ILE A 184 -2.07 -8.43 4.83
N ALA A 185 -1.39 -8.67 5.94
CA ALA A 185 -0.79 -9.96 6.28
C ALA A 185 -1.49 -10.62 7.48
N GLY A 186 -2.75 -10.26 7.72
CA GLY A 186 -3.57 -10.77 8.81
C GLY A 186 -4.93 -10.10 8.87
N PRO A 187 -5.69 -10.34 9.96
CA PRO A 187 -6.93 -9.63 10.21
C PRO A 187 -6.70 -8.12 10.26
N THR A 188 -7.56 -7.35 9.61
CA THR A 188 -7.61 -5.88 9.68
C THR A 188 -9.09 -5.50 9.77
N ALA A 189 -9.57 -5.26 11.00
CA ALA A 189 -11.00 -5.10 11.26
C ALA A 189 -11.38 -3.71 11.77
N GLY A 190 -12.62 -3.30 11.52
CA GLY A 190 -13.18 -2.06 12.06
C GLY A 190 -12.49 -0.82 11.48
N GLY A 191 -12.10 0.11 12.35
CA GLY A 191 -11.40 1.34 11.93
C GLY A 191 -10.08 1.09 11.19
N ALA A 192 -9.44 -0.05 11.42
CA ALA A 192 -8.14 -0.37 10.84
C ALA A 192 -8.14 -0.40 9.30
N VAL A 193 -9.28 -0.70 8.68
CA VAL A 193 -9.38 -0.82 7.21
C VAL A 193 -9.31 0.52 6.48
N TYR A 194 -9.64 1.62 7.15
CA TYR A 194 -9.72 2.92 6.49
C TYR A 194 -8.35 3.50 6.13
N SER A 195 -7.32 3.22 6.94
CA SER A 195 -5.97 3.67 6.61
C SER A 195 -5.48 3.04 5.29
N PRO A 196 -5.48 1.70 5.12
CA PRO A 196 -5.17 1.08 3.84
C PRO A 196 -6.02 1.58 2.68
N ALA A 197 -7.33 1.77 2.88
CA ALA A 197 -8.23 2.26 1.82
C ALA A 197 -7.81 3.63 1.25
N ILE A 198 -7.18 4.49 2.07
CA ILE A 198 -6.71 5.82 1.69
C ILE A 198 -5.30 5.79 1.06
N THR A 199 -4.48 4.76 1.35
CA THR A 199 -3.16 4.58 0.71
C THR A 199 -3.26 4.25 -0.79
N ASP A 200 -2.15 4.28 -1.51
CA ASP A 200 -2.14 4.18 -2.97
C ASP A 200 -2.34 2.74 -3.46
N PHE A 201 -1.66 1.78 -2.84
CA PHE A 201 -1.73 0.36 -3.21
C PHE A 201 -1.93 -0.53 -1.99
N ILE A 202 -2.75 -1.56 -2.18
CA ILE A 202 -3.07 -2.56 -1.15
C ILE A 202 -2.68 -3.93 -1.69
N PHE A 203 -1.73 -4.57 -1.02
CA PHE A 203 -1.37 -5.97 -1.19
C PHE A 203 -2.10 -6.79 -0.14
N MET A 204 -2.70 -7.91 -0.55
CA MET A 204 -3.28 -8.88 0.38
C MET A 204 -2.61 -10.24 0.20
N VAL A 205 -2.28 -10.90 1.31
CA VAL A 205 -1.76 -12.26 1.28
C VAL A 205 -2.93 -13.23 1.31
N ASP A 206 -3.01 -14.12 0.33
CA ASP A 206 -4.12 -15.05 0.18
C ASP A 206 -4.22 -16.01 1.39
N GLY A 207 -5.44 -16.33 1.80
CA GLY A 207 -5.73 -17.20 2.95
C GLY A 207 -5.45 -16.62 4.35
N ILE A 208 -4.65 -15.55 4.50
CA ILE A 208 -4.38 -14.92 5.81
C ILE A 208 -4.77 -13.44 5.89
N GLY A 209 -4.74 -12.71 4.78
CA GLY A 209 -5.06 -11.29 4.71
C GLY A 209 -6.57 -11.07 4.64
N GLN A 210 -7.11 -10.31 5.59
CA GLN A 210 -8.56 -10.11 5.70
C GLN A 210 -8.87 -8.65 6.07
N MET A 211 -9.86 -8.04 5.41
CA MET A 211 -10.32 -6.69 5.68
C MET A 211 -11.84 -6.61 5.76
N TYR A 212 -12.38 -6.03 6.84
CA TYR A 212 -13.81 -5.73 6.92
C TYR A 212 -14.10 -4.67 7.99
N ILE A 213 -15.12 -3.85 7.77
CA ILE A 213 -15.57 -2.87 8.77
C ILE A 213 -16.27 -3.59 9.93
N THR A 214 -17.13 -4.54 9.61
CA THR A 214 -17.95 -5.27 10.58
C THR A 214 -17.69 -6.75 10.41
N GLY A 215 -17.36 -7.46 11.50
CA GLY A 215 -17.05 -8.88 11.44
C GLY A 215 -18.29 -9.76 11.18
N PRO A 216 -18.09 -11.02 10.73
CA PRO A 216 -19.19 -11.92 10.36
C PRO A 216 -20.23 -12.15 11.45
N ASP A 217 -19.81 -12.27 12.71
CA ASP A 217 -20.71 -12.49 13.84
C ASP A 217 -21.74 -11.35 13.99
N VAL A 218 -21.32 -10.11 13.75
CA VAL A 218 -22.19 -8.93 13.81
C VAL A 218 -23.07 -8.84 12.57
N VAL A 219 -22.54 -9.19 11.39
CA VAL A 219 -23.33 -9.28 10.15
C VAL A 219 -24.48 -10.27 10.34
N LYS A 220 -24.21 -11.46 10.86
CA LYS A 220 -25.20 -12.49 11.15
C LYS A 220 -26.25 -12.02 12.15
N ALA A 221 -25.82 -11.40 13.24
CA ALA A 221 -26.73 -10.92 14.28
C ALA A 221 -27.69 -9.82 13.78
N VAL A 222 -27.25 -8.96 12.86
CA VAL A 222 -28.03 -7.79 12.40
C VAL A 222 -28.85 -8.09 11.15
N THR A 223 -28.28 -8.82 10.19
CA THR A 223 -28.88 -9.04 8.86
C THR A 223 -29.47 -10.45 8.69
N GLY A 224 -29.05 -11.41 9.52
CA GLY A 224 -29.34 -12.83 9.35
C GLY A 224 -28.48 -13.53 8.30
N GLU A 225 -27.58 -12.82 7.63
CA GLU A 225 -26.66 -13.38 6.64
C GLU A 225 -25.55 -14.22 7.31
N ASP A 226 -25.38 -15.46 6.85
CA ASP A 226 -24.32 -16.36 7.31
C ASP A 226 -23.20 -16.37 6.28
N VAL A 227 -22.10 -15.68 6.58
CA VAL A 227 -20.96 -15.49 5.66
C VAL A 227 -19.67 -15.81 6.40
N SER A 228 -18.74 -16.51 5.75
CA SER A 228 -17.42 -16.76 6.33
C SER A 228 -16.54 -15.51 6.32
N VAL A 229 -15.46 -15.51 7.10
CA VAL A 229 -14.47 -14.42 7.10
C VAL A 229 -13.86 -14.22 5.70
N GLU A 230 -13.57 -15.31 5.01
CA GLU A 230 -12.98 -15.29 3.67
C GLU A 230 -13.95 -14.73 2.63
N GLU A 231 -15.21 -15.18 2.65
CA GLU A 231 -16.24 -14.66 1.75
C GLU A 231 -16.52 -13.18 2.01
N LEU A 232 -16.52 -12.75 3.28
CA LEU A 232 -16.82 -11.37 3.66
C LEU A 232 -15.71 -10.39 3.25
N GLY A 233 -14.45 -10.76 3.46
CA GLY A 233 -13.34 -9.81 3.39
C GLY A 233 -11.98 -10.43 3.12
N GLY A 234 -11.95 -11.62 2.53
CA GLY A 234 -10.71 -12.28 2.11
C GLY A 234 -10.05 -11.60 0.91
N ALA A 235 -8.81 -12.01 0.62
CA ALA A 235 -8.01 -11.45 -0.47
C ALA A 235 -8.73 -11.60 -1.82
N GLN A 236 -9.33 -12.76 -2.07
CA GLN A 236 -10.06 -13.03 -3.31
C GLN A 236 -11.31 -12.18 -3.47
N THR A 237 -12.08 -11.97 -2.39
CA THR A 237 -13.24 -11.06 -2.39
C THR A 237 -12.82 -9.63 -2.73
N HIS A 238 -11.70 -9.17 -2.16
CA HIS A 238 -11.21 -7.82 -2.44
C HIS A 238 -10.57 -7.63 -3.80
N ALA A 239 -9.99 -8.69 -4.38
CA ALA A 239 -9.37 -8.65 -5.70
C ALA A 239 -10.37 -8.84 -6.86
N ASN A 240 -11.46 -9.57 -6.64
CA ASN A 240 -12.42 -9.92 -7.70
C ASN A 240 -13.72 -9.10 -7.64
N LEU A 241 -14.21 -8.80 -6.44
CA LEU A 241 -15.56 -8.27 -6.26
C LEU A 241 -15.57 -6.79 -5.89
N SER A 242 -14.84 -6.40 -4.84
CA SER A 242 -14.90 -5.02 -4.35
C SER A 242 -13.87 -4.06 -4.98
N GLY A 243 -12.79 -4.58 -5.57
CA GLY A 243 -11.72 -3.76 -6.17
C GLY A 243 -10.86 -3.02 -5.13
N VAL A 244 -10.87 -3.48 -3.87
CA VAL A 244 -10.06 -2.89 -2.78
C VAL A 244 -8.62 -3.37 -2.88
N ALA A 245 -8.38 -4.65 -3.15
CA ALA A 245 -7.04 -5.20 -3.27
C ALA A 245 -6.47 -4.88 -4.65
N HIS A 246 -5.25 -4.34 -4.68
CA HIS A 246 -4.54 -4.05 -5.91
C HIS A 246 -3.72 -5.26 -6.38
N PHE A 247 -3.17 -6.00 -5.42
CA PHE A 247 -2.38 -7.19 -5.65
C PHE A 247 -2.76 -8.26 -4.63
N ILE A 248 -2.75 -9.51 -5.07
CA ILE A 248 -2.81 -10.66 -4.18
C ILE A 248 -1.55 -11.49 -4.37
N SER A 249 -1.06 -12.08 -3.29
CA SER A 249 0.10 -12.95 -3.31
C SER A 249 -0.21 -14.23 -2.53
N PRO A 250 0.28 -15.39 -2.98
CA PRO A 250 -0.06 -16.67 -2.35
C PRO A 250 0.54 -16.80 -0.94
N ASP A 251 1.64 -16.11 -0.67
CA ASP A 251 2.28 -16.08 0.63
C ASP A 251 2.97 -14.73 0.90
N GLU A 252 3.49 -14.59 2.13
CA GLU A 252 4.14 -13.36 2.59
C GLU A 252 5.48 -13.11 1.88
N HIS A 253 6.24 -14.14 1.50
CA HIS A 253 7.53 -13.96 0.82
C HIS A 253 7.33 -13.37 -0.58
N GLU A 254 6.43 -13.95 -1.38
CA GLU A 254 6.08 -13.40 -2.68
C GLU A 254 5.45 -12.01 -2.56
N CYS A 255 4.65 -11.77 -1.51
CA CYS A 255 4.07 -10.46 -1.25
C CYS A 255 5.14 -9.37 -1.08
N PHE A 256 6.14 -9.59 -0.21
CA PHE A 256 7.21 -8.61 -0.01
C PHE A 256 8.12 -8.45 -1.23
N GLN A 257 8.37 -9.51 -2.00
CA GLN A 257 9.05 -9.40 -3.30
C GLN A 257 8.25 -8.52 -4.27
N SER A 258 6.93 -8.67 -4.30
CA SER A 258 6.03 -7.89 -5.14
C SER A 258 6.00 -6.41 -4.70
N VAL A 259 5.98 -6.13 -3.39
CA VAL A 259 6.09 -4.77 -2.83
C VAL A 259 7.42 -4.13 -3.23
N ARG A 260 8.54 -4.84 -3.10
CA ARG A 260 9.87 -4.37 -3.55
C ARG A 260 9.89 -4.11 -5.06
N LYS A 261 9.26 -4.99 -5.85
CA LYS A 261 9.11 -4.81 -7.31
C LYS A 261 8.32 -3.55 -7.63
N LEU A 262 7.19 -3.30 -6.96
CA LEU A 262 6.42 -2.07 -7.13
C LEU A 262 7.27 -0.84 -6.80
N LEU A 263 7.95 -0.82 -5.65
CA LEU A 263 8.83 0.29 -5.25
C LEU A 263 9.90 0.60 -6.30
N SER A 264 10.38 -0.40 -7.05
CA SER A 264 11.34 -0.20 -8.14
C SER A 264 10.79 0.64 -9.31
N TYR A 265 9.46 0.68 -9.50
CA TYR A 265 8.82 1.51 -10.53
C TYR A 265 8.55 2.93 -10.04
N LEU A 266 8.42 3.15 -8.74
CA LEU A 266 7.93 4.41 -8.17
C LEU A 266 9.07 5.37 -7.79
N PRO A 267 8.90 6.69 -7.96
CA PRO A 267 9.81 7.67 -7.35
C PRO A 267 9.68 7.64 -5.82
N SER A 268 10.60 8.31 -5.12
CA SER A 268 10.56 8.34 -3.63
C SER A 268 9.45 9.29 -3.13
N ASN A 269 9.15 10.32 -3.91
CA ASN A 269 8.16 11.35 -3.67
C ASN A 269 7.74 12.01 -4.99
N ASN A 270 6.77 12.93 -4.96
CA ASN A 270 6.24 13.62 -6.14
C ASN A 270 7.15 14.69 -6.76
N ALA A 271 8.29 15.00 -6.14
CA ALA A 271 9.27 15.97 -6.64
C ALA A 271 10.49 15.29 -7.31
N GLU A 272 10.51 13.96 -7.37
CA GLU A 272 11.53 13.15 -8.01
C GLU A 272 10.96 12.39 -9.20
N ASP A 273 11.80 12.12 -10.19
CA ASP A 273 11.45 11.21 -11.29
C ASP A 273 11.53 9.75 -10.83
N ALA A 274 10.74 8.89 -11.48
CA ALA A 274 10.83 7.45 -11.26
C ALA A 274 12.25 6.91 -11.56
N PRO A 275 12.73 5.89 -10.84
CA PRO A 275 14.07 5.35 -11.05
C PRO A 275 14.25 4.83 -12.49
N ARG A 276 15.17 5.45 -13.23
CA ARG A 276 15.56 4.94 -14.54
C ARG A 276 16.47 3.73 -14.37
N VAL A 277 16.13 2.62 -15.03
CA VAL A 277 16.96 1.42 -15.07
C VAL A 277 17.63 1.29 -16.43
N LYS A 278 18.71 0.52 -16.51
CA LYS A 278 19.31 0.18 -17.80
C LYS A 278 18.31 -0.69 -18.59
N SER A 279 17.84 -0.18 -19.72
CA SER A 279 16.97 -0.96 -20.60
C SER A 279 17.71 -2.19 -21.12
N PRO A 280 17.09 -3.39 -21.06
CA PRO A 280 17.63 -4.59 -21.69
C PRO A 280 17.36 -4.62 -23.20
N ASP A 281 16.65 -3.62 -23.75
CA ASP A 281 16.04 -3.65 -25.08
C ASP A 281 16.51 -2.49 -25.98
N ASP A 282 16.29 -2.61 -27.29
CA ASP A 282 16.53 -1.55 -28.26
C ASP A 282 15.28 -0.64 -28.34
N PRO A 283 15.37 0.66 -28.03
CA PRO A 283 14.23 1.58 -28.12
C PRO A 283 13.67 1.74 -29.55
N THR A 284 14.39 1.25 -30.57
CA THR A 284 13.98 1.25 -31.97
C THR A 284 13.55 -0.12 -32.49
N ARG A 285 13.39 -1.12 -31.59
CA ARG A 285 12.94 -2.47 -31.94
C ARG A 285 11.66 -2.44 -32.76
N LYS A 286 11.61 -3.27 -33.79
CA LYS A 286 10.44 -3.48 -34.65
C LYS A 286 9.83 -4.83 -34.32
N GLU A 287 8.52 -4.83 -34.12
CA GLU A 287 7.76 -6.05 -33.82
C GLU A 287 6.79 -6.36 -34.94
N GLU A 288 7.20 -7.27 -35.82
CA GLU A 288 6.37 -7.75 -36.94
C GLU A 288 5.10 -8.46 -36.44
N SER A 289 5.16 -9.06 -35.25
CA SER A 289 4.03 -9.72 -34.58
C SER A 289 2.81 -8.79 -34.40
N LEU A 290 3.05 -7.50 -34.16
CA LEU A 290 2.00 -6.49 -33.98
C LEU A 290 1.20 -6.22 -35.25
N ALA A 291 1.74 -6.53 -36.44
CA ALA A 291 1.02 -6.33 -37.69
C ALA A 291 -0.18 -7.28 -37.86
N THR A 292 -0.21 -8.39 -37.12
CA THR A 292 -1.23 -9.45 -37.23
C THR A 292 -2.02 -9.69 -35.95
N VAL A 293 -1.75 -8.94 -34.87
CA VAL A 293 -2.41 -9.14 -33.58
C VAL A 293 -3.90 -8.78 -33.62
N VAL A 294 -4.26 -7.75 -34.38
CA VAL A 294 -5.66 -7.34 -34.57
C VAL A 294 -6.28 -8.20 -35.68
N PRO A 295 -7.32 -9.00 -35.40
CA PRO A 295 -7.91 -9.88 -36.40
C PRO A 295 -8.66 -9.11 -37.49
N ASP A 296 -8.64 -9.65 -38.72
CA ASP A 296 -9.41 -9.10 -39.86
C ASP A 296 -10.93 -9.11 -39.60
N ASN A 297 -11.43 -10.11 -38.85
CA ASN A 297 -12.82 -10.15 -38.45
C ASN A 297 -13.07 -9.13 -37.31
N PRO A 298 -13.91 -8.09 -37.52
CA PRO A 298 -14.10 -7.01 -36.55
C PRO A 298 -14.76 -7.44 -35.23
N ASN A 299 -15.37 -8.63 -35.21
CA ASN A 299 -16.01 -9.21 -34.03
C ASN A 299 -15.12 -10.21 -33.29
N GLN A 300 -13.99 -10.62 -33.88
CA GLN A 300 -13.07 -11.53 -33.23
C GLN A 300 -12.23 -10.78 -32.18
N PRO A 301 -12.21 -11.22 -30.91
CA PRO A 301 -11.37 -10.63 -29.89
C PRO A 301 -9.90 -11.03 -30.09
N TYR A 302 -9.00 -10.25 -29.48
CA TYR A 302 -7.58 -10.55 -29.28
C TYR A 302 -7.21 -10.10 -27.87
N SER A 303 -6.08 -10.56 -27.32
CA SER A 303 -5.62 -10.07 -26.02
C SER A 303 -4.80 -8.81 -26.20
N MET A 304 -5.12 -7.78 -25.41
CA MET A 304 -4.31 -6.56 -25.40
C MET A 304 -2.93 -6.78 -24.75
N LEU A 305 -2.76 -7.85 -23.98
CA LEU A 305 -1.45 -8.27 -23.49
C LEU A 305 -0.48 -8.65 -24.63
N ASP A 306 -1.01 -9.18 -25.75
CA ASP A 306 -0.23 -9.48 -26.96
C ASP A 306 0.25 -8.19 -27.66
N VAL A 307 -0.29 -7.02 -27.31
CA VAL A 307 0.19 -5.70 -27.75
C VAL A 307 1.15 -5.11 -26.72
N ILE A 308 0.81 -5.18 -25.42
CA ILE A 308 1.60 -4.60 -24.34
C ILE A 308 2.97 -5.26 -24.25
N GLY A 309 3.04 -6.59 -24.22
CA GLY A 309 4.31 -7.33 -24.09
C GLY A 309 5.34 -6.89 -25.14
N PRO A 310 5.00 -6.90 -26.45
CA PRO A 310 5.95 -6.50 -27.47
C PRO A 310 6.38 -5.04 -27.44
N ILE A 311 5.64 -4.10 -26.82
CA ILE A 311 6.04 -2.67 -26.84
C ILE A 311 6.84 -2.23 -25.60
N VAL A 312 6.87 -3.03 -24.54
CA VAL A 312 7.55 -2.69 -23.28
C VAL A 312 8.88 -3.43 -23.13
N ASP A 313 9.80 -2.86 -22.37
CA ASP A 313 11.12 -3.41 -22.12
C ASP A 313 11.02 -4.82 -21.53
N GLY A 314 11.63 -5.80 -22.22
CA GLY A 314 11.65 -7.20 -21.78
C GLY A 314 10.29 -7.88 -21.73
N GLY A 315 9.23 -7.26 -22.27
CA GLY A 315 7.87 -7.77 -22.16
C GLY A 315 7.27 -7.75 -20.76
N GLU A 316 7.89 -7.04 -19.82
CA GLU A 316 7.42 -7.01 -18.43
C GLU A 316 6.30 -5.97 -18.21
N PHE A 317 5.11 -6.48 -17.91
CA PHE A 317 3.97 -5.68 -17.49
C PHE A 317 3.55 -6.04 -16.06
N TYR A 318 3.77 -5.13 -15.13
CA TYR A 318 3.38 -5.27 -13.73
C TYR A 318 1.94 -4.77 -13.53
N GLN A 319 0.99 -5.67 -13.78
CA GLN A 319 -0.44 -5.38 -13.82
C GLN A 319 -1.01 -5.10 -12.42
N VAL A 320 -1.74 -3.99 -12.29
CA VAL A 320 -2.47 -3.57 -11.09
C VAL A 320 -3.93 -4.04 -11.20
N GLN A 321 -4.46 -4.60 -10.12
CA GLN A 321 -5.85 -5.10 -10.06
C GLN A 321 -6.14 -6.09 -11.20
N ALA A 322 -5.24 -7.06 -11.42
CA ALA A 322 -5.33 -7.99 -12.55
C ALA A 322 -6.64 -8.78 -12.60
N GLN A 323 -7.26 -9.04 -11.44
CA GLN A 323 -8.48 -9.84 -11.34
C GLN A 323 -9.77 -9.00 -11.26
N TYR A 324 -9.67 -7.68 -11.12
CA TYR A 324 -10.82 -6.76 -11.03
C TYR A 324 -11.02 -6.01 -12.34
N ALA A 325 -12.27 -5.87 -12.79
CA ALA A 325 -12.63 -5.13 -14.01
C ALA A 325 -11.71 -5.47 -15.20
N GLN A 326 -11.67 -6.76 -15.56
CA GLN A 326 -10.71 -7.32 -16.51
C GLN A 326 -10.87 -6.80 -17.95
N ASN A 327 -11.97 -6.10 -18.23
CA ASN A 327 -12.23 -5.34 -19.46
C ASN A 327 -11.30 -4.11 -19.63
N ILE A 328 -10.56 -3.71 -18.59
CA ILE A 328 -9.48 -2.72 -18.67
C ILE A 328 -8.22 -3.20 -17.93
N LEU A 329 -7.08 -3.10 -18.59
CA LEU A 329 -5.76 -3.38 -18.05
C LEU A 329 -5.13 -2.06 -17.59
N VAL A 330 -4.60 -2.06 -16.38
CA VAL A 330 -3.75 -0.96 -15.89
C VAL A 330 -2.54 -1.55 -15.18
N GLY A 331 -1.41 -0.87 -15.22
CA GLY A 331 -0.19 -1.36 -14.58
C GLY A 331 1.04 -0.61 -15.02
N PHE A 332 2.17 -0.97 -14.42
CA PHE A 332 3.46 -0.36 -14.70
C PHE A 332 4.25 -1.20 -15.67
N ALA A 333 4.97 -0.54 -16.57
CA ALA A 333 5.97 -1.15 -17.42
C ALA A 333 7.19 -0.23 -17.48
N ARG A 334 8.21 -0.63 -18.22
CA ARG A 334 9.31 0.27 -18.60
C ARG A 334 9.41 0.38 -20.11
N MET A 335 9.76 1.57 -20.59
CA MET A 335 10.07 1.83 -22.00
C MET A 335 11.39 2.60 -22.05
N ASN A 336 12.41 2.03 -22.67
CA ASN A 336 13.77 2.57 -22.68
C ASN A 336 14.33 2.88 -21.28
N GLY A 337 14.00 2.02 -20.32
CA GLY A 337 14.43 2.10 -18.93
C GLY A 337 13.60 3.03 -18.03
N GLU A 338 12.61 3.75 -18.57
CA GLU A 338 11.78 4.69 -17.82
C GLU A 338 10.44 4.05 -17.43
N THR A 339 9.99 4.23 -16.17
CA THR A 339 8.68 3.75 -15.75
C THR A 339 7.59 4.44 -16.55
N THR A 340 6.64 3.65 -17.05
CA THR A 340 5.47 4.10 -17.79
C THR A 340 4.23 3.41 -17.26
N GLY A 341 3.16 4.17 -17.01
CA GLY A 341 1.84 3.63 -16.72
C GLY A 341 1.12 3.25 -18.02
N ILE A 342 0.64 2.02 -18.11
CA ILE A 342 -0.18 1.55 -19.24
C ILE A 342 -1.64 1.55 -18.82
N VAL A 343 -2.52 2.06 -19.69
CA VAL A 343 -3.97 1.94 -19.57
C VAL A 343 -4.52 1.43 -20.89
N ALA A 344 -5.16 0.27 -20.90
CA ALA A 344 -5.55 -0.38 -22.14
C ALA A 344 -6.87 -1.14 -22.00
N GLN A 345 -7.81 -1.02 -22.94
CA GLN A 345 -8.96 -1.94 -22.92
C GLN A 345 -8.54 -3.35 -23.32
N GLU A 346 -9.26 -4.35 -22.80
CA GLU A 346 -9.02 -5.75 -23.11
C GLU A 346 -10.18 -6.31 -23.96
N PRO A 347 -10.04 -6.39 -25.30
CA PRO A 347 -11.09 -6.90 -26.18
C PRO A 347 -11.50 -8.35 -25.88
N ALA A 348 -10.61 -9.16 -25.31
CA ALA A 348 -10.94 -10.52 -24.88
C ALA A 348 -11.90 -10.56 -23.68
N GLN A 349 -12.09 -9.44 -22.97
CA GLN A 349 -12.92 -9.31 -21.79
C GLN A 349 -14.04 -8.30 -22.03
N ALA A 350 -15.29 -8.79 -22.10
CA ALA A 350 -16.47 -7.97 -22.39
C ALA A 350 -16.33 -7.05 -23.63
N ALA A 351 -15.55 -7.48 -24.64
CA ALA A 351 -15.26 -6.71 -25.84
C ALA A 351 -14.57 -5.34 -25.59
N GLY A 352 -13.90 -5.15 -24.45
CA GLY A 352 -13.23 -3.89 -24.11
C GLY A 352 -14.18 -2.72 -23.82
N VAL A 353 -15.43 -2.99 -23.45
CA VAL A 353 -16.37 -1.93 -23.05
C VAL A 353 -15.92 -1.27 -21.75
N LEU A 354 -16.19 0.03 -21.61
CA LEU A 354 -16.04 0.71 -20.33
C LEU A 354 -17.29 0.48 -19.47
N ASP A 355 -17.10 0.09 -18.22
CA ASP A 355 -18.15 0.04 -17.21
C ASP A 355 -17.74 0.85 -15.98
N ILE A 356 -18.61 0.85 -14.97
CA ILE A 356 -18.36 1.53 -13.70
C ILE A 356 -17.02 1.12 -13.07
N ASN A 357 -16.76 -0.19 -12.98
CA ASN A 357 -15.62 -0.72 -12.25
C ASN A 357 -14.31 -0.43 -13.01
N ALA A 358 -14.30 -0.60 -14.32
CA ALA A 358 -13.18 -0.25 -15.19
C ALA A 358 -12.87 1.26 -15.13
N SER A 359 -13.91 2.10 -15.10
CA SER A 359 -13.74 3.55 -15.01
C SER A 359 -13.07 3.97 -13.70
N GLU A 360 -13.48 3.38 -12.57
CA GLU A 360 -12.88 3.69 -11.26
C GLU A 360 -11.46 3.14 -11.11
N LYS A 361 -11.23 1.91 -11.59
CA LYS A 361 -9.90 1.28 -11.64
C LYS A 361 -8.92 2.15 -12.40
N ALA A 362 -9.24 2.53 -13.64
CA ALA A 362 -8.36 3.33 -14.47
C ALA A 362 -8.22 4.77 -13.97
N ALA A 363 -9.30 5.40 -13.48
CA ALA A 363 -9.24 6.75 -12.96
C ALA A 363 -8.26 6.88 -11.79
N ARG A 364 -8.31 5.96 -10.82
CA ARG A 364 -7.38 5.99 -9.68
C ARG A 364 -5.94 5.77 -10.12
N PHE A 365 -5.70 4.82 -11.04
CA PHE A 365 -4.37 4.54 -11.56
C PHE A 365 -3.76 5.74 -12.31
N ILE A 366 -4.54 6.43 -13.15
CA ILE A 366 -4.09 7.61 -13.89
C ILE A 366 -3.71 8.74 -12.94
N ARG A 367 -4.54 9.03 -11.93
CA ARG A 367 -4.24 10.09 -10.94
C ARG A 367 -3.01 9.75 -10.10
N PHE A 368 -2.78 8.47 -9.80
CA PHE A 368 -1.56 8.04 -9.15
C PHE A 368 -0.35 8.30 -10.04
N CYS A 369 -0.39 7.87 -11.31
CA CYS A 369 0.70 8.10 -12.25
C CYS A 369 1.02 9.59 -12.37
N ASP A 370 -0.01 10.44 -12.49
CA ASP A 370 0.16 11.89 -12.57
C ASP A 370 0.80 12.48 -11.31
N SER A 371 0.33 12.07 -10.13
CA SER A 371 0.85 12.54 -8.83
C SER A 371 2.35 12.24 -8.64
N PHE A 372 2.88 11.25 -9.34
CA PHE A 372 4.25 10.78 -9.21
C PHE A 372 5.05 10.90 -10.52
N SER A 373 4.65 11.82 -11.40
CA SER A 373 5.39 12.15 -12.64
C SER A 373 5.63 10.94 -13.57
N ILE A 374 4.74 9.94 -13.55
CA ILE A 374 4.84 8.75 -14.39
C ILE A 374 4.08 8.99 -15.71
N PRO A 375 4.76 8.94 -16.87
CA PRO A 375 4.11 9.02 -18.18
C PRO A 375 3.04 7.96 -18.39
N ILE A 376 2.01 8.28 -19.17
CA ILE A 376 0.89 7.38 -19.43
C ILE A 376 0.82 7.04 -20.92
N VAL A 377 0.79 5.75 -21.23
CA VAL A 377 0.49 5.22 -22.56
C VAL A 377 -0.89 4.56 -22.54
N THR A 378 -1.77 5.05 -23.40
CA THR A 378 -3.15 4.58 -23.53
C THR A 378 -3.32 3.78 -24.81
N LEU A 379 -3.70 2.50 -24.72
CA LEU A 379 -4.00 1.65 -25.88
C LEU A 379 -5.52 1.51 -26.02
N VAL A 380 -6.06 1.93 -27.17
CA VAL A 380 -7.51 2.10 -27.36
C VAL A 380 -8.11 1.05 -28.30
N ASP A 381 -8.98 0.19 -27.75
CA ASP A 381 -9.91 -0.66 -28.50
C ASP A 381 -11.22 -0.85 -27.71
N THR A 382 -12.14 0.11 -27.84
CA THR A 382 -13.42 0.09 -27.15
C THR A 382 -14.59 0.40 -28.07
N PRO A 383 -15.68 -0.39 -28.00
CA PRO A 383 -16.90 -0.11 -28.75
C PRO A 383 -17.80 0.92 -28.04
N GLY A 384 -17.51 1.30 -26.79
CA GLY A 384 -18.35 2.20 -26.00
C GLY A 384 -18.43 1.82 -24.52
N PHE A 385 -19.44 2.37 -23.85
CA PHE A 385 -19.80 1.99 -22.48
C PHE A 385 -20.75 0.78 -22.47
N MET A 386 -20.67 -0.04 -21.42
CA MET A 386 -21.59 -1.15 -21.19
C MET A 386 -23.04 -0.62 -21.07
N PRO A 387 -23.98 -1.06 -21.92
CA PRO A 387 -25.37 -0.65 -21.79
C PRO A 387 -26.07 -1.43 -20.67
N GLY A 388 -27.09 -0.82 -20.05
CA GLY A 388 -28.01 -1.51 -19.15
C GLY A 388 -28.47 -0.66 -17.96
N THR A 389 -29.70 -0.91 -17.51
CA THR A 389 -30.30 -0.19 -16.36
C THR A 389 -29.50 -0.36 -15.07
N ALA A 390 -28.80 -1.48 -14.91
CA ALA A 390 -27.90 -1.70 -13.78
C ALA A 390 -26.76 -0.67 -13.74
N GLN A 391 -26.16 -0.31 -14.88
CA GLN A 391 -25.11 0.71 -14.95
C GLN A 391 -25.66 2.10 -14.66
N GLU A 392 -26.83 2.43 -15.22
CA GLU A 392 -27.50 3.71 -14.98
C GLU A 392 -27.86 3.91 -13.50
N HIS A 393 -28.54 2.93 -12.90
CA HIS A 393 -28.96 2.99 -11.49
C HIS A 393 -27.77 2.97 -10.52
N ALA A 394 -26.68 2.29 -10.88
CA ALA A 394 -25.43 2.29 -10.10
C ALA A 394 -24.57 3.56 -10.32
N GLY A 395 -25.01 4.48 -11.18
CA GLY A 395 -24.44 5.81 -11.34
C GLY A 395 -23.25 5.88 -12.30
N ILE A 396 -23.33 5.20 -13.46
CA ILE A 396 -22.29 5.23 -14.50
C ILE A 396 -21.93 6.65 -14.95
N ILE A 397 -22.88 7.58 -15.00
CA ILE A 397 -22.59 8.98 -15.36
C ILE A 397 -21.57 9.59 -14.40
N ARG A 398 -21.80 9.46 -13.08
CA ARG A 398 -20.92 10.04 -12.05
C ARG A 398 -19.61 9.25 -11.90
N ARG A 399 -19.67 7.92 -11.96
CA ARG A 399 -18.50 7.05 -11.73
C ARG A 399 -17.63 6.94 -12.99
N GLY A 400 -18.24 6.91 -14.17
CA GLY A 400 -17.56 6.98 -15.47
C GLY A 400 -16.86 8.31 -15.72
N ALA A 401 -17.45 9.43 -15.28
CA ALA A 401 -16.83 10.75 -15.38
C ALA A 401 -15.51 10.87 -14.61
N LYS A 402 -15.22 9.99 -13.64
CA LYS A 402 -13.92 9.96 -12.94
C LYS A 402 -12.76 9.68 -13.90
N LEU A 403 -12.96 8.81 -14.89
CA LEU A 403 -11.92 8.49 -15.87
C LEU A 403 -11.64 9.68 -16.80
N LEU A 404 -12.70 10.36 -17.24
CA LEU A 404 -12.58 11.61 -17.98
C LEU A 404 -11.81 12.66 -17.16
N TYR A 405 -12.22 12.87 -15.90
CA TYR A 405 -11.58 13.81 -15.00
C TYR A 405 -10.08 13.50 -14.83
N ALA A 406 -9.73 12.24 -14.59
CA ALA A 406 -8.35 11.82 -14.39
C ALA A 406 -7.45 12.13 -15.61
N TYR A 407 -7.91 11.85 -16.84
CA TYR A 407 -7.13 12.16 -18.04
C TYR A 407 -7.03 13.66 -18.33
N VAL A 408 -8.08 14.43 -18.03
CA VAL A 408 -8.09 15.89 -18.26
C VAL A 408 -7.22 16.60 -17.22
N GLU A 409 -7.25 16.16 -15.96
CA GLU A 409 -6.41 16.69 -14.88
C GLU A 409 -4.92 16.37 -15.11
N ALA A 410 -4.62 15.16 -15.60
CA ALA A 410 -3.24 14.71 -15.73
C ALA A 410 -2.38 15.62 -16.63
N THR A 411 -1.22 15.99 -16.12
CA THR A 411 -0.23 16.88 -16.76
C THR A 411 1.05 16.16 -17.19
N VAL A 412 1.26 14.93 -16.72
CA VAL A 412 2.33 14.04 -17.22
C VAL A 412 2.25 13.81 -18.73
N PRO A 413 3.34 13.37 -19.39
CA PRO A 413 3.29 12.99 -20.79
C PRO A 413 2.22 11.91 -21.04
N LYS A 414 1.36 12.15 -22.03
CA LYS A 414 0.27 11.25 -22.43
C LYS A 414 0.44 10.88 -23.89
N VAL A 415 0.47 9.58 -24.19
CA VAL A 415 0.52 9.04 -25.55
C VAL A 415 -0.64 8.08 -25.73
N THR A 416 -1.41 8.25 -26.81
CA THR A 416 -2.56 7.39 -27.11
C THR A 416 -2.36 6.69 -28.45
N VAL A 417 -2.54 5.38 -28.47
CA VAL A 417 -2.51 4.56 -29.68
C VAL A 417 -3.85 3.84 -29.83
N VAL A 418 -4.60 4.20 -30.87
CA VAL A 418 -5.84 3.48 -31.22
C VAL A 418 -5.48 2.27 -32.05
N THR A 419 -5.73 1.07 -31.52
CA THR A 419 -5.41 -0.19 -32.22
C THR A 419 -6.56 -0.65 -33.12
N ARG A 420 -7.82 -0.44 -32.71
CA ARG A 420 -9.00 -0.81 -33.52
C ARG A 420 -10.22 0.08 -33.30
N LYS A 421 -11.06 -0.18 -32.29
CA LYS A 421 -12.34 0.55 -32.09
C LYS A 421 -12.14 1.77 -31.18
N ALA A 422 -12.75 2.89 -31.56
CA ALA A 422 -12.83 4.08 -30.72
C ALA A 422 -14.10 4.86 -31.05
N TYR A 423 -15.21 4.52 -30.38
CA TYR A 423 -16.54 5.05 -30.70
C TYR A 423 -17.12 5.94 -29.61
N GLY A 424 -17.86 6.97 -30.03
CA GLY A 424 -18.72 7.80 -29.18
C GLY A 424 -17.99 8.43 -27.99
N GLY A 425 -18.65 8.47 -26.83
CA GLY A 425 -18.08 9.02 -25.61
C GLY A 425 -16.86 8.26 -25.09
N ALA A 426 -16.74 6.96 -25.39
CA ALA A 426 -15.59 6.17 -24.95
C ALA A 426 -14.29 6.58 -25.66
N TYR A 427 -14.36 7.04 -26.92
CA TYR A 427 -13.22 7.67 -27.60
C TYR A 427 -12.70 8.88 -26.81
N ILE A 428 -13.60 9.76 -26.38
CA ILE A 428 -13.26 10.99 -25.64
C ILE A 428 -12.59 10.64 -24.30
N VAL A 429 -13.21 9.71 -23.56
CA VAL A 429 -12.76 9.30 -22.23
C VAL A 429 -11.38 8.65 -22.24
N MET A 430 -10.95 8.06 -23.35
CA MET A 430 -9.72 7.29 -23.46
C MET A 430 -8.56 8.12 -24.01
N SER A 431 -8.29 9.24 -23.33
CA SER A 431 -7.18 10.16 -23.65
C SER A 431 -7.22 10.66 -25.10
N SER A 432 -8.37 11.21 -25.50
CA SER A 432 -8.51 11.83 -26.82
C SER A 432 -7.74 13.15 -26.92
N LYS A 433 -7.58 13.66 -28.14
CA LYS A 433 -6.91 14.95 -28.38
C LYS A 433 -7.76 16.15 -27.92
N HIS A 434 -9.07 15.98 -27.82
CA HIS A 434 -10.07 17.05 -27.70
C HIS A 434 -10.52 17.28 -26.27
#